data_AF-A0A1I1UQ57-F1
#
_entry.id   AF-A0A1I1UQ57-F1
#
_cell.length_a   1.000
_cell.length_b   1.000
_cell.length_c   1.000
_cell.angle_alpha   90.00
_cell.angle_beta   90.00
_cell.angle_gamma   90.00
#
_symmetry.space_group_name_H-M   'P 1'
#
loop_
_entity.id
_entity.type
_entity.pdbx_description
1 polymer ?
#
loop_
_entity_poly.entity_id
_entity_poly.type
_entity_poly.pdbx_seq_one_letter_code
_entity_poly.pdbx_strand_id
1 'polypeptide(L)' 'MSRFFGSRPAPSDAAPLMALLARAELAEINEKRQRLMSVIEGVKPRRSTVLETELKRLTRRAVELQGVIRKAGL' A
#
# COMPACT_ATOMS: atom_id res chain seq x y z
N MET A 1 -12.85 39.08 11.62
CA MET A 1 -11.91 38.12 10.99
C MET A 1 -11.83 36.88 11.86
N SER A 2 -12.75 35.93 11.68
CA SER A 2 -12.80 34.69 12.44
C SER A 2 -11.78 33.70 11.89
N ARG A 3 -10.73 33.45 12.65
CA ARG A 3 -9.76 32.39 12.36
C ARG A 3 -10.45 31.07 12.69
N PHE A 4 -10.96 30.41 11.67
CA PHE A 4 -11.37 29.01 11.75
C PHE A 4 -10.14 28.20 12.18
N PHE A 5 -10.05 27.87 13.46
CA PHE A 5 -9.21 26.77 13.92
C PHE A 5 -9.77 25.52 13.25
N GLY A 6 -9.15 25.13 12.13
CA GLY A 6 -9.50 23.91 11.43
C GLY A 6 -9.42 22.77 12.44
N SER A 7 -10.58 22.25 12.83
CA SER A 7 -10.73 21.07 13.66
C SER A 7 -10.14 19.91 12.89
N ARG A 8 -8.83 19.66 13.07
CA ARG A 8 -8.29 18.36 12.73
C ARG A 8 -9.10 17.37 13.57
N PRO A 9 -9.86 16.45 12.96
CA PRO A 9 -10.55 15.45 13.75
C PRO A 9 -9.50 14.75 14.60
N ALA A 10 -9.76 14.66 15.91
CA ALA A 10 -8.88 13.94 16.80
C ALA A 10 -8.67 12.54 16.19
N PRO A 11 -7.42 12.06 16.08
CA PRO A 11 -7.17 10.71 15.58
C PRO A 11 -8.02 9.76 16.43
N SER A 12 -8.94 9.03 15.80
CA SER A 12 -9.69 8.03 16.55
C SER A 12 -8.71 6.96 17.04
N ASP A 13 -8.96 6.35 18.20
CA ASP A 13 -8.07 5.31 18.75
C ASP A 13 -7.85 4.13 17.80
N ALA A 14 -8.71 3.96 16.79
CA ALA A 14 -8.54 2.97 15.74
C ALA A 14 -7.52 3.36 14.66
N ALA A 15 -7.23 4.65 14.46
CA ALA A 15 -6.35 5.12 13.39
C ALA A 15 -4.89 4.63 13.52
N PRO A 16 -4.26 4.66 14.72
CA PRO A 16 -2.92 4.09 14.92
C PRO A 16 -2.87 2.56 14.72
N LEU A 17 -3.89 1.85 15.22
CA LEU A 17 -4.02 0.39 15.05
C LEU A 17 -4.14 0.00 13.58
N MET A 18 -4.98 0.70 12.82
CA MET A 18 -5.15 0.47 11.38
C MET A 18 -3.86 0.76 10.60
N ALA A 19 -3.08 1.76 11.01
CA ALA A 19 -1.77 2.04 10.41
C ALA A 19 -0.75 0.92 10.67
N LEU A 20 -0.74 0.34 11.87
CA LEU A 20 0.13 -0.80 12.19
C LEU A 20 -0.22 -2.04 11.37
N LEU A 21 -1.51 -2.37 11.26
CA LEU A 21 -1.97 -3.48 10.43
C LEU A 21 -1.65 -3.23 8.95
N ALA A 22 -1.88 -2.02 8.45
CA ALA A 22 -1.55 -1.65 7.08
C ALA A 22 -0.04 -1.74 6.79
N ARG A 23 0.84 -1.48 7.76
CA ARG A 23 2.29 -1.65 7.62
C ARG A 23 2.68 -3.12 7.48
N ALA A 24 2.09 -4.01 8.28
CA ALA A 24 2.31 -5.45 8.15
C ALA A 24 1.84 -5.96 6.78
N GLU A 25 0.63 -5.60 6.36
CA GLU A 25 0.08 -5.99 5.05
C GLU A 25 0.93 -5.44 3.89
N LEU A 26 1.44 -4.20 4.02
CA LEU A 26 2.31 -3.59 3.02
C LEU A 26 3.63 -4.34 2.86
N ALA A 27 4.22 -4.83 3.97
CA ALA A 27 5.44 -5.63 3.94
C ALA A 27 5.22 -6.94 3.17
N GLU A 28 4.15 -7.67 3.47
CA GLU A 28 3.80 -8.92 2.78
C GLU A 28 3.56 -8.70 1.27
N ILE A 29 2.85 -7.62 0.91
CA ILE A 29 2.59 -7.30 -0.49
C ILE A 29 3.89 -6.96 -1.22
N ASN A 30 4.80 -6.21 -0.60
CA ASN A 30 6.08 -5.90 -1.23
C ASN A 30 6.94 -7.14 -1.43
N GLU A 31 6.94 -8.08 -0.48
CA GLU A 31 7.63 -9.37 -0.65
C GLU A 31 7.02 -10.19 -1.79
N LYS A 32 5.69 -10.23 -1.90
CA LYS A 32 4.99 -10.88 -3.04
C LYS A 32 5.33 -10.22 -4.37
N ARG A 33 5.40 -8.88 -4.41
CA ARG A 33 5.81 -8.12 -5.61
C ARG A 33 7.23 -8.44 -6.02
N GLN A 34 8.18 -8.47 -5.08
CA GLN A 34 9.58 -8.82 -5.35
C GLN A 34 9.69 -10.23 -5.94
N ARG A 35 9.04 -11.22 -5.31
CA ARG A 35 9.00 -12.59 -5.83
C ARG A 35 8.43 -12.65 -7.25
N LEU A 36 7.31 -11.96 -7.49
CA LEU A 36 6.66 -11.95 -8.80
C LEU A 36 7.52 -11.25 -9.87
N MET A 37 8.24 -10.19 -9.51
CA MET A 37 9.21 -9.55 -10.40
C MET A 37 10.33 -10.51 -10.80
N SER A 38 10.90 -11.26 -9.84
CA SER A 38 11.91 -12.28 -10.14
C SER A 38 11.39 -13.38 -11.07
N VAL A 39 10.14 -13.83 -10.88
CA VAL A 39 9.50 -14.79 -11.79
C VAL A 39 9.35 -14.20 -13.20
N ILE A 40 8.87 -12.96 -13.31
CA ILE A 40 8.71 -12.29 -14.62
C ILE A 40 10.06 -12.16 -15.32
N GLU A 41 11.13 -11.83 -14.60
CA GLU A 41 12.48 -11.77 -15.15
C GLU A 41 12.95 -13.13 -15.67
N GLY A 42 12.67 -14.21 -14.94
CA GLY A 42 13.04 -15.58 -15.34
C GLY A 42 12.25 -16.11 -16.54
N VAL A 43 11.07 -15.58 -16.84
CA VAL A 43 10.21 -16.04 -17.96
C VAL A 43 10.46 -15.24 -19.26
N LYS A 44 11.26 -14.17 -19.22
CA LYS A 44 11.63 -13.39 -20.42
C LYS A 44 12.38 -14.28 -21.44
N PRO A 45 12.08 -14.14 -22.75
CA PRO A 45 11.29 -13.09 -23.39
C PRO A 45 9.77 -13.34 -23.43
N ARG A 46 9.26 -14.45 -22.89
CA ARG A 46 7.82 -14.75 -22.94
C ARG A 46 7.06 -13.82 -21.99
N ARG A 47 6.23 -12.93 -22.55
CA ARG A 47 5.35 -12.08 -21.74
C ARG A 47 4.16 -12.89 -21.26
N SER A 48 3.90 -12.84 -19.96
CA SER A 48 2.69 -13.42 -19.36
C SER A 48 1.80 -12.28 -18.87
N THR A 49 0.67 -12.10 -19.56
CA THR A 49 -0.35 -11.10 -19.21
C THR A 49 -0.92 -11.34 -17.81
N VAL A 50 -0.97 -12.60 -17.37
CA VAL A 50 -1.41 -12.99 -16.02
C VAL A 50 -0.44 -12.45 -14.96
N LEU A 51 0.87 -12.69 -15.12
CA LEU A 51 1.88 -12.22 -14.17
C LEU A 51 1.94 -10.68 -14.14
N GLU A 52 1.85 -10.03 -15.30
CA GLU A 52 1.83 -8.57 -15.39
C GLU A 52 0.57 -7.96 -14.73
N THR A 53 -0.59 -8.60 -14.92
CA THR A 53 -1.85 -8.16 -14.30
C THR A 53 -1.79 -8.29 -12.79
N GLU A 54 -1.25 -9.40 -12.28
CA GLU A 54 -1.10 -9.61 -10.85
C GLU A 54 -0.11 -8.62 -10.22
N LEU A 55 1.00 -8.31 -10.90
CA LEU A 55 1.95 -7.30 -10.45
C LEU A 55 1.29 -5.91 -10.36
N LYS A 56 0.42 -5.56 -11.33
CA LYS A 56 -0.36 -4.33 -11.29
C LYS A 56 -1.33 -4.29 -10.10
N ARG A 57 -2.05 -5.38 -9.82
CA ARG A 57 -2.97 -5.50 -8.68
C ARG A 57 -2.25 -5.30 -7.35
N LEU A 58 -1.14 -6.00 -7.15
CA LEU A 58 -0.32 -5.86 -5.95
C LEU A 58 0.24 -4.44 -5.78
N THR A 59 0.67 -3.82 -6.88
CA THR A 59 1.19 -2.44 -6.86
C THR A 59 0.10 -1.44 -6.47
N ARG A 60 -1.12 -1.59 -7.01
CA ARG A 60 -2.26 -0.75 -6.63
C ARG A 60 -2.57 -0.88 -5.13
N ARG A 61 -2.62 -2.11 -4.61
CA ARG A 61 -2.89 -2.36 -3.19
C ARG A 61 -1.81 -1.74 -2.29
N ALA A 62 -0.54 -1.84 -2.68
CA ALA A 62 0.56 -1.20 -1.94
C ALA A 62 0.38 0.33 -1.83
N VAL A 63 -0.03 0.99 -2.92
CA VAL A 63 -0.29 2.44 -2.94
C VAL A 63 -1.46 2.81 -2.03
N GLU A 64 -2.54 2.01 -2.04
CA GLU A 64 -3.69 2.22 -1.15
C GLU A 64 -3.29 2.16 0.33
N LEU A 65 -2.52 1.13 0.72
CA LEU A 65 -2.02 0.96 2.09
C LEU A 65 -1.07 2.09 2.51
N GLN A 66 -0.20 2.55 1.61
CA GLN A 66 0.62 3.74 1.86
C GLN A 66 -0.23 4.98 2.12
N GLY A 67 -1.34 5.14 1.40
CA GLY A 67 -2.30 6.21 1.63
C GLY A 67 -2.95 6.14 3.01
N VAL A 68 -3.31 4.94 3.47
CA VAL A 68 -3.86 4.69 4.81
C VAL A 68 -2.84 5.07 5.89
N ILE A 69 -1.59 4.63 5.76
CA ILE A 69 -0.52 4.93 6.71
C ILE A 69 -0.27 6.44 6.79
N ARG A 70 -0.16 7.11 5.63
CA ARG A 70 0.04 8.58 5.58
C ARG A 70 -1.11 9.35 6.22
N LYS A 71 -2.36 8.92 5.99
CA LYS A 71 -3.55 9.55 6.57
C LYS A 71 -3.62 9.40 8.09
N ALA A 72 -3.07 8.33 8.64
CA ALA A 72 -2.98 8.12 10.09
C ALA A 72 -1.98 9.06 10.77
N GLY A 73 -1.16 9.81 10.02
CA GLY A 73 -0.27 10.83 10.57
C GLY A 73 0.99 10.28 11.27
N LEU A 74 1.37 9.04 10.97
CA LEU A 74 2.57 8.35 11.50
C LEU A 74 3.64 8.12 10.43
#